data_AF-A0AAV9VDV4-F1
#
_entry.id   AF-A0AAV9VDV4-F1
#
_cell.length_a   1.000
_cell.length_b   1.000
_cell.length_c   1.000
_cell.angle_alpha   90.00
_cell.angle_beta   90.00
_cell.angle_gamma   90.00
#
_symmetry.space_group_name_H-M   'P 1'
#
loop_
_entity.id
_entity.type
_entity.pdbx_description
1 polymer ?
#
loop_
_entity_poly.entity_id
_entity_poly.type
_entity_poly.pdbx_seq_one_letter_code
_entity_poly.pdbx_strand_id
1 'polypeptide(L)'
;MASDDAARARILAHMNKDHIYDTKLYLVHRLSYPKSLLRASNPSVVALSDIQTTHLTISIDGTTKGIPFNPPMSSLADARVRLVEWTKQAESALGVDRDFVDIDITYIPPRPWELAVSLSMASIAYMLFVPTTLLPGGFLHESTPLKSFPVVASWMYAATPFGFWTFVSIHLIEALYFVTRVLGRSWVVPGVSVLVAAMWLGEVLLQGYLAFQRWGRMVKQQKAKKKAQAGKKEH
;
A
#
# COMPACT_ATOMS: atom_id res chain seq x y z
N MET A 1 3.86 36.50 26.85
CA MET A 1 4.45 35.53 27.80
C MET A 1 3.40 34.52 28.28
N ALA A 2 2.49 34.83 29.22
CA ALA A 2 1.47 33.85 29.67
C ALA A 2 0.57 33.25 28.54
N SER A 3 0.24 34.05 27.51
CA SER A 3 -0.52 33.57 26.34
C SER A 3 0.28 32.62 25.44
N ASP A 4 1.58 32.85 25.31
CA ASP A 4 2.46 32.06 24.44
C ASP A 4 2.81 30.72 25.09
N ASP A 5 3.02 30.71 26.41
CA ASP A 5 3.26 29.48 27.17
C ASP A 5 2.02 28.58 27.14
N ALA A 6 0.83 29.17 27.30
CA ALA A 6 -0.43 28.44 27.17
C ALA A 6 -0.66 27.91 25.73
N ALA A 7 -0.32 28.71 24.70
CA ALA A 7 -0.40 28.27 23.31
C ALA A 7 0.58 27.13 23.02
N ARG A 8 1.84 27.25 23.47
CA ARG A 8 2.87 26.22 23.37
C ARG A 8 2.42 24.92 24.05
N ALA A 9 1.96 24.99 25.29
CA ALA A 9 1.48 23.82 26.02
C ALA A 9 0.34 23.09 25.28
N ARG A 10 -0.62 23.84 24.73
CA ARG A 10 -1.71 23.26 23.91
C ARG A 10 -1.18 22.57 22.65
N ILE A 11 -0.23 23.20 21.94
CA ILE A 11 0.38 22.62 20.74
C ILE A 11 1.11 21.33 21.10
N LEU A 12 1.96 21.34 22.14
CA LEU A 12 2.69 20.16 22.58
C LEU A 12 1.76 19.02 22.98
N ALA A 13 0.72 19.31 23.77
CA ALA A 13 -0.26 18.33 24.20
C ALA A 13 -1.00 17.70 22.99
N HIS A 14 -1.47 18.52 22.05
CA HIS A 14 -2.15 18.04 20.86
C HIS A 14 -1.22 17.22 19.95
N MET A 15 0.00 17.72 19.71
CA MET A 15 0.95 17.04 18.83
C MET A 15 1.38 15.68 19.39
N ASN A 16 1.64 15.60 20.70
CA ASN A 16 2.02 14.35 21.35
C ASN A 16 0.85 13.38 21.54
N LYS A 17 -0.39 13.86 21.54
CA LYS A 17 -1.56 12.99 21.65
C LYS A 17 -1.95 12.41 20.28
N ASP A 18 -2.07 13.27 19.28
CA ASP A 18 -2.75 12.94 18.02
C ASP A 18 -1.79 12.88 16.81
N HIS A 19 -0.58 13.45 16.94
CA HIS A 19 0.35 13.67 15.81
C HIS A 19 1.79 13.18 16.08
N ILE A 20 1.95 12.08 16.85
CA ILE A 20 3.26 11.44 17.04
C ILE A 20 3.84 10.98 15.69
N TYR A 21 2.99 10.48 14.78
CA TYR A 21 3.42 10.10 13.43
C TYR A 21 4.07 11.27 12.68
N ASP A 22 3.45 12.46 12.72
CA ASP A 22 3.99 13.67 12.10
C ASP A 22 5.35 14.06 12.70
N THR A 23 5.48 13.93 14.02
CA THR A 23 6.75 14.18 14.73
C THR A 23 7.85 13.23 14.24
N LYS A 24 7.56 11.93 14.11
CA LYS A 24 8.49 10.94 13.55
C LYS A 24 8.83 11.26 12.08
N LEU A 25 7.85 11.70 11.31
CA LEU A 25 8.01 12.07 9.91
C LEU A 25 8.98 13.25 9.73
N TYR A 26 8.95 14.24 10.61
CA TYR A 26 9.90 15.35 10.59
C TYR A 26 11.34 14.88 10.83
N LEU A 27 11.56 13.96 11.78
CA LEU A 27 12.89 13.39 12.03
C LEU A 27 13.44 12.67 10.79
N VAL A 28 12.61 11.85 10.14
CA VAL A 28 13.00 11.11 8.93
C VAL A 28 13.30 12.05 7.78
N HIS A 29 12.44 13.04 7.53
CA HIS A 29 12.59 13.94 6.40
C HIS A 29 13.70 14.98 6.58
N ARG A 30 13.75 15.65 7.73
CA ARG A 30 14.63 16.82 7.95
C ARG A 30 15.99 16.45 8.53
N LEU A 31 16.08 15.35 9.28
CA LEU A 31 17.31 14.90 9.93
C LEU A 31 17.78 13.53 9.42
N SER A 32 17.20 13.04 8.33
CA SER A 32 17.59 11.79 7.66
C SER A 32 17.57 10.56 8.59
N TYR A 33 16.68 10.54 9.59
CA TYR A 33 16.48 9.33 10.39
C TYR A 33 15.99 8.17 9.51
N PRO A 34 16.26 6.90 9.88
CA PRO A 34 15.78 5.75 9.13
C PRO A 34 14.26 5.75 9.02
N LYS A 35 13.72 5.46 7.82
CA LYS A 35 12.27 5.33 7.61
C LYS A 35 11.61 4.30 8.54
N SER A 36 12.38 3.34 9.07
CA SER A 36 11.90 2.33 10.02
C SER A 36 11.35 2.95 11.31
N LEU A 37 11.67 4.21 11.61
CA LEU A 37 11.09 4.97 12.71
C LEU A 37 9.57 5.17 12.57
N LEU A 38 9.07 5.22 11.33
CA LEU A 38 7.66 5.42 11.03
C LEU A 38 6.80 4.20 11.38
N ARG A 39 7.39 3.00 11.52
CA ARG A 39 6.64 1.79 11.86
C ARG A 39 5.93 1.94 13.21
N ALA A 40 4.67 1.48 13.28
CA ALA A 40 3.94 1.36 14.53
C ALA A 40 4.65 0.49 15.58
N SER A 41 5.37 -0.54 15.13
CA SER A 41 6.13 -1.48 15.96
C SER A 41 7.53 -0.97 16.33
N ASN A 42 7.94 0.20 15.85
CA ASN A 42 9.23 0.76 16.22
C ASN A 42 9.25 1.10 17.72
N PRO A 43 10.26 0.64 18.48
CA PRO A 43 10.29 0.82 19.93
C PRO A 43 10.70 2.22 20.38
N SER A 44 11.24 3.06 19.50
CA SER A 44 11.72 4.39 19.86
C SER A 44 10.59 5.27 20.40
N VAL A 45 10.87 5.91 21.53
CA VAL A 45 9.96 6.85 22.19
C VAL A 45 10.22 8.23 21.62
N VAL A 46 9.25 8.75 20.87
CA VAL A 46 9.34 10.05 20.19
C VAL A 46 8.27 10.99 20.74
N ALA A 47 8.68 12.18 21.15
CA ALA A 47 7.77 13.23 21.60
C ALA A 47 8.26 14.61 21.16
N LEU A 48 7.33 15.47 20.79
CA LEU A 48 7.59 16.89 20.65
C LEU A 48 7.81 17.50 22.04
N SER A 49 9.01 18.01 22.31
CA SER A 49 9.38 18.52 23.65
C SER A 49 9.33 20.04 23.75
N ASP A 50 9.56 20.78 22.66
CA ASP A 50 9.39 22.23 22.64
C ASP A 50 9.02 22.74 21.23
N ILE A 51 8.40 23.93 21.17
CA ILE A 51 8.16 24.64 19.91
C ILE A 51 8.34 26.15 20.09
N GLN A 52 9.17 26.73 19.24
CA GLN A 52 9.45 28.15 19.15
C GLN A 52 9.14 28.66 17.74
N THR A 53 9.10 29.98 17.55
CA THR A 53 8.88 30.57 16.22
C THR A 53 10.00 30.24 15.23
N THR A 54 11.21 29.98 15.73
CA THR A 54 12.40 29.71 14.91
C THR A 54 12.72 28.24 14.75
N HIS A 55 12.27 27.36 15.65
CA HIS A 55 12.57 25.93 15.58
C HIS A 55 11.57 25.07 16.36
N LEU A 56 11.54 23.80 15.99
CA LEU A 56 10.83 22.72 16.64
C LEU A 56 11.84 21.82 17.38
N THR A 57 11.50 21.36 18.57
CA THR A 57 12.39 20.50 19.36
C THR A 57 11.72 19.17 19.64
N ILE A 58 12.36 18.08 19.23
CA ILE A 58 11.85 16.71 19.33
C ILE A 58 12.79 15.90 20.23
N SER A 59 12.22 15.17 21.18
CA SER A 59 12.93 14.15 21.95
C SER A 59 12.74 12.79 21.29
N ILE A 60 13.84 12.07 21.11
CA ILE A 60 13.86 10.66 20.69
C ILE A 60 14.78 9.87 21.62
N ASP A 61 14.21 8.88 22.31
CA ASP A 61 14.93 8.02 23.25
C ASP A 61 15.76 8.81 24.28
N GLY A 62 15.19 9.92 24.76
CA GLY A 62 15.83 10.83 25.72
C GLY A 62 16.81 11.84 25.12
N THR A 63 17.09 11.78 23.82
CA THR A 63 17.95 12.74 23.12
C THR A 63 17.13 13.81 22.41
N THR A 64 17.49 15.08 22.64
CA THR A 64 16.80 16.22 22.04
C THR A 64 17.40 16.62 20.69
N LYS A 65 16.56 16.90 19.69
CA LYS A 65 16.92 17.36 18.35
C LYS A 65 16.11 18.61 17.98
N GLY A 66 16.81 19.65 17.52
CA GLY A 66 16.18 20.87 17.00
C GLY A 66 16.05 20.83 15.47
N ILE A 67 14.90 21.26 14.95
CA ILE A 67 14.61 21.40 13.52
C ILE A 67 14.19 22.86 13.26
N PRO A 68 14.98 23.66 12.52
CA PRO A 68 14.67 25.07 12.31
C PRO A 68 13.47 25.25 11.37
N PHE A 69 12.64 26.26 11.65
CA PHE A 69 11.66 26.80 10.71
C PHE A 69 12.36 27.76 9.75
N ASN A 70 12.23 27.51 8.45
CA ASN A 70 12.73 28.40 7.41
C ASN A 70 11.62 28.70 6.37
N PRO A 71 11.10 29.93 6.31
CA PRO A 71 11.39 31.06 7.21
C PRO A 71 10.83 30.84 8.63
N PRO A 72 11.34 31.56 9.66
CA PRO A 72 10.74 31.58 10.99
C PRO A 72 9.26 31.99 10.94
N MET A 73 8.47 31.50 11.89
CA MET A 73 7.07 31.91 12.06
C MET A 73 6.99 33.30 12.68
N SER A 74 5.95 34.07 12.36
CA SER A 74 5.72 35.37 13.00
C SER A 74 5.19 35.21 14.42
N SER A 75 4.37 34.18 14.66
CA SER A 75 3.84 33.85 15.98
C SER A 75 3.55 32.35 16.14
N LEU A 76 3.29 31.89 17.36
CA LEU A 76 2.84 30.51 17.61
C LEU A 76 1.43 30.23 17.06
N ALA A 77 0.66 31.24 16.68
CA ALA A 77 -0.62 31.04 16.00
C ALA A 77 -0.43 30.40 14.60
N ASP A 78 0.74 30.61 13.98
CA ASP A 78 1.08 30.07 12.66
C ASP A 78 1.50 28.59 12.72
N ALA A 79 1.77 28.07 13.91
CA ALA A 79 2.34 26.72 14.11
C ALA A 79 1.49 25.64 13.46
N ARG A 80 0.16 25.73 13.58
CA ARG A 80 -0.75 24.74 12.96
C ARG A 80 -0.56 24.67 11.45
N VAL A 81 -0.56 25.83 10.77
CA VAL A 81 -0.42 25.90 9.32
C VAL A 81 0.96 25.39 8.91
N ARG A 82 2.01 25.84 9.61
CA ARG A 82 3.39 25.45 9.32
C ARG A 82 3.64 23.95 9.50
N LEU A 83 3.10 23.33 10.55
CA LEU A 83 3.26 21.90 10.78
C LEU A 83 2.49 21.07 9.75
N VAL A 84 1.26 21.46 9.39
CA VAL A 84 0.50 20.78 8.31
C VAL A 84 1.25 20.86 6.98
N GLU A 85 1.84 22.02 6.66
CA GLU A 85 2.67 22.20 5.47
C GLU A 85 3.88 21.25 5.50
N TRP A 86 4.60 21.19 6.62
CA TRP A 86 5.73 20.28 6.80
C TRP A 86 5.36 18.80 6.66
N THR A 87 4.22 18.38 7.21
CA THR A 87 3.73 17.01 7.03
C THR A 87 3.54 16.70 5.55
N LYS A 88 2.83 17.56 4.81
CA LYS A 88 2.58 17.35 3.37
C LYS A 88 3.88 17.31 2.55
N GLN A 89 4.80 18.22 2.85
CA GLN A 89 6.12 18.24 2.20
C GLN A 89 6.89 16.94 2.48
N ALA A 90 6.89 16.48 3.74
CA ALA A 90 7.61 15.28 4.13
C ALA A 90 6.98 14.00 3.56
N GLU A 91 5.65 13.88 3.56
CA GLU A 91 4.94 12.75 2.93
C GLU A 91 5.27 12.67 1.43
N SER A 92 5.19 13.80 0.73
CA SER A 92 5.51 13.89 -0.70
C SER A 92 6.98 13.57 -0.98
N ALA A 93 7.92 14.13 -0.21
CA ALA A 93 9.35 13.93 -0.42
C ALA A 93 9.80 12.49 -0.12
N LEU A 94 9.20 11.86 0.90
CA LEU A 94 9.53 10.49 1.28
C LEU A 94 8.73 9.45 0.49
N GLY A 95 7.69 9.86 -0.24
CA GLY A 95 6.75 8.98 -0.95
C GLY A 95 5.87 8.14 -0.02
N VAL A 96 5.77 8.52 1.25
CA VAL A 96 5.02 7.78 2.27
C VAL A 96 3.57 8.25 2.31
N ASP A 97 2.69 7.34 2.66
CA ASP A 97 1.27 7.62 2.81
C ASP A 97 0.85 7.16 4.21
N ARG A 98 0.44 8.10 5.07
CA ARG A 98 0.06 7.84 6.47
C ARG A 98 -0.97 6.73 6.61
N ASP A 99 -1.83 6.59 5.61
CA ASP A 99 -2.89 5.59 5.56
C ASP A 99 -2.37 4.15 5.47
N PHE A 100 -1.08 3.97 5.14
CA PHE A 100 -0.42 2.68 5.01
C PHE A 100 0.59 2.39 6.12
N VAL A 101 0.87 3.34 7.01
CA VAL A 101 1.92 3.22 8.02
C VAL A 101 1.62 2.16 9.07
N ASP A 102 0.35 2.04 9.43
CA ASP A 102 -0.13 1.13 10.47
C ASP A 102 -0.74 -0.15 9.89
N ILE A 103 -0.54 -0.40 8.59
CA ILE A 103 -1.01 -1.59 7.91
C ILE A 103 0.10 -2.63 7.91
N ASP A 104 -0.15 -3.73 8.60
CA ASP A 104 0.74 -4.89 8.62
C ASP A 104 0.48 -5.76 7.39
N ILE A 105 1.31 -5.59 6.37
CA ILE A 105 1.21 -6.38 5.14
C ILE A 105 1.72 -7.78 5.43
N THR A 106 0.78 -8.69 5.61
CA THR A 106 1.03 -10.12 5.75
C THR A 106 0.52 -10.86 4.51
N TYR A 107 1.04 -12.07 4.30
CA TYR A 107 0.52 -12.92 3.24
C TYR A 107 -0.74 -13.64 3.70
N ILE A 108 -1.78 -13.59 2.86
CA ILE A 108 -3.03 -14.31 3.09
C ILE A 108 -3.22 -15.26 1.91
N PRO A 109 -3.18 -16.59 2.15
CA PRO A 109 -3.36 -17.56 1.08
C PRO A 109 -4.78 -17.46 0.48
N PRO A 110 -4.94 -17.87 -0.79
CA PRO A 110 -6.23 -17.91 -1.45
C PRO A 110 -7.18 -18.87 -0.74
N ARG A 111 -8.47 -18.54 -0.76
CA ARG A 111 -9.51 -19.43 -0.23
C ARG A 111 -9.75 -20.60 -1.20
N PRO A 112 -10.27 -21.74 -0.74
CA PRO A 112 -10.53 -22.89 -1.62
C PRO A 112 -11.40 -22.55 -2.85
N TRP A 113 -12.39 -21.68 -2.71
CA TRP A 113 -13.21 -21.24 -3.85
C TRP A 113 -12.43 -20.32 -4.81
N GLU A 114 -11.50 -19.50 -4.31
CA GLU A 114 -10.64 -18.65 -5.15
C GLU A 114 -9.70 -19.54 -5.98
N LEU A 115 -9.16 -20.60 -5.36
CA LEU A 115 -8.39 -21.63 -6.05
C LEU A 115 -9.21 -22.37 -7.11
N ALA A 116 -10.45 -22.76 -6.79
CA ALA A 116 -11.33 -23.44 -7.74
C ALA A 116 -11.66 -22.56 -8.96
N VAL A 117 -11.95 -21.27 -8.75
CA VAL A 117 -12.18 -20.31 -9.83
C VAL A 117 -10.91 -20.12 -10.66
N SER A 118 -9.76 -19.94 -10.01
CA SER A 118 -8.47 -19.75 -10.71
C SER A 118 -8.09 -20.97 -11.54
N LEU A 119 -8.27 -22.18 -10.99
CA LEU A 119 -8.05 -23.43 -11.71
C LEU A 119 -9.00 -23.56 -12.91
N SER A 120 -10.28 -23.22 -12.72
CA SER A 120 -11.27 -23.24 -13.81
C SER A 120 -10.90 -22.28 -14.93
N MET A 121 -10.50 -21.04 -14.59
CA MET A 121 -10.03 -20.05 -15.56
C MET A 121 -8.76 -20.50 -16.28
N ALA A 122 -7.79 -21.08 -15.56
CA ALA A 122 -6.57 -21.62 -16.15
C ALA A 122 -6.86 -22.80 -17.09
N SER A 123 -7.78 -23.70 -16.73
CA SER A 123 -8.23 -24.80 -17.58
C SER A 123 -8.94 -24.29 -18.84
N ILE A 124 -9.80 -23.27 -18.72
CA ILE A 124 -10.45 -22.64 -19.89
C ILE A 124 -9.40 -21.97 -20.78
N ALA A 125 -8.47 -21.21 -20.21
CA ALA A 125 -7.39 -20.58 -20.96
C ALA A 125 -6.52 -21.62 -21.67
N TYR A 126 -6.17 -22.72 -21.01
CA TYR A 126 -5.46 -23.85 -21.63
C TYR A 126 -6.28 -24.43 -22.79
N MET A 127 -7.57 -24.72 -22.58
CA MET A 127 -8.42 -25.29 -23.61
C MET A 127 -8.55 -24.35 -24.82
N LEU A 128 -8.66 -23.04 -24.63
CA LEU A 128 -8.85 -22.06 -25.72
C LEU A 128 -7.54 -21.64 -26.40
N PHE A 129 -6.42 -21.66 -25.68
CA PHE A 129 -5.14 -21.15 -26.17
C PHE A 129 -4.12 -22.23 -26.54
N VAL A 130 -4.45 -23.51 -26.36
CA VAL A 130 -3.67 -24.62 -26.91
C VAL A 130 -4.27 -25.01 -28.26
N PRO A 131 -3.64 -24.66 -29.40
CA PRO A 131 -4.27 -24.75 -30.71
C PRO A 131 -4.70 -26.17 -31.11
N THR A 132 -4.05 -27.20 -30.54
CA THR A 132 -4.34 -28.61 -30.83
C THR A 132 -5.67 -29.09 -30.26
N THR A 133 -6.28 -28.38 -29.31
CA THR A 133 -7.62 -28.74 -28.78
C THR A 133 -8.73 -28.40 -29.76
N LEU A 134 -8.52 -27.42 -30.65
CA LEU A 134 -9.50 -26.83 -31.57
C LEU A 134 -9.52 -27.48 -32.96
N LEU A 135 -8.47 -28.24 -33.30
CA LEU A 135 -8.33 -28.95 -34.58
C LEU A 135 -8.96 -30.36 -34.51
N PRO A 136 -9.24 -31.01 -35.67
CA PRO A 136 -9.74 -32.38 -35.71
C PRO A 136 -8.91 -33.35 -34.86
N GLY A 137 -9.58 -34.19 -34.07
CA GLY A 137 -8.94 -35.07 -33.08
C GLY A 137 -8.60 -34.39 -31.74
N GLY A 138 -8.75 -33.07 -31.64
CA GLY A 138 -8.60 -32.30 -30.41
C GLY A 138 -9.83 -32.38 -29.51
N PHE A 139 -9.62 -32.29 -28.19
CA PHE A 139 -10.70 -32.45 -27.21
C PHE A 139 -11.88 -31.49 -27.44
N LEU A 140 -11.65 -30.19 -27.66
CA LEU A 140 -12.75 -29.24 -27.88
C LEU A 140 -13.45 -29.45 -29.22
N HIS A 141 -12.69 -29.80 -30.27
CA HIS A 141 -13.26 -30.11 -31.57
C HIS A 141 -14.26 -31.27 -31.49
N GLU A 142 -13.87 -32.36 -30.81
CA GLU A 142 -14.69 -33.58 -30.73
C GLU A 142 -15.84 -33.50 -29.72
N SER A 143 -15.62 -32.83 -28.59
CA SER A 143 -16.58 -32.77 -27.47
C SER A 143 -17.62 -31.65 -27.58
N THR A 144 -17.51 -30.77 -28.59
CA THR A 144 -18.43 -29.63 -28.77
C THR A 144 -18.99 -29.57 -30.19
N PRO A 145 -19.94 -28.66 -30.49
CA PRO A 145 -20.43 -28.47 -31.85
C PRO A 145 -19.36 -27.99 -32.86
N LEU A 146 -18.14 -27.65 -32.44
CA LEU A 146 -17.05 -27.19 -33.31
C LEU A 146 -16.80 -28.11 -34.51
N LYS A 147 -16.92 -29.43 -34.35
CA LYS A 147 -16.82 -30.40 -35.45
C LYS A 147 -17.79 -30.16 -36.61
N SER A 148 -18.96 -29.58 -36.33
CA SER A 148 -19.98 -29.27 -37.35
C SER A 148 -19.77 -27.89 -37.99
N PHE A 149 -18.83 -27.08 -37.48
CA PHE A 149 -18.57 -25.71 -37.90
C PHE A 149 -17.08 -25.47 -38.17
N PRO A 150 -16.51 -26.06 -39.26
CA PRO A 150 -15.08 -25.99 -39.54
C PRO A 150 -14.54 -24.57 -39.74
N VAL A 151 -15.37 -23.67 -40.28
CA VAL A 151 -15.02 -22.24 -40.42
C VAL A 151 -14.78 -21.61 -39.04
N VAL A 152 -15.65 -21.88 -38.07
CA VAL A 152 -15.52 -21.36 -36.70
C VAL A 152 -14.28 -21.93 -36.02
N ALA A 153 -14.04 -23.24 -36.15
CA ALA A 153 -12.85 -23.89 -35.59
C ALA A 153 -11.55 -23.27 -36.13
N SER A 154 -11.48 -23.05 -37.45
CA SER A 154 -10.32 -22.42 -38.10
C SER A 154 -10.09 -20.97 -37.65
N TRP A 155 -11.17 -20.20 -37.47
CA TRP A 155 -11.10 -18.84 -36.97
C TRP A 155 -10.61 -18.79 -35.51
N MET A 156 -11.14 -19.66 -34.64
CA MET A 156 -10.69 -19.77 -33.25
C MET A 156 -9.21 -20.15 -33.15
N TYR A 157 -8.76 -21.11 -33.97
CA TYR A 157 -7.35 -21.49 -34.08
C TYR A 157 -6.48 -20.30 -34.49
N ALA A 158 -6.89 -19.55 -35.53
CA ALA A 158 -6.16 -18.38 -35.99
C ALA A 158 -6.12 -17.25 -34.94
N ALA A 159 -7.15 -17.14 -34.10
CA ALA A 159 -7.22 -16.16 -33.02
C ALA A 159 -6.41 -16.55 -31.77
N THR A 160 -6.00 -17.81 -31.62
CA THR A 160 -5.29 -18.31 -30.43
C THR A 160 -4.06 -17.47 -30.06
N PRO A 161 -3.12 -17.13 -30.96
CA PRO A 161 -1.95 -16.30 -30.59
C PRO A 161 -2.35 -14.93 -30.06
N PHE A 162 -3.35 -14.28 -30.68
CA PHE A 162 -3.84 -12.98 -30.25
C PHE A 162 -4.48 -13.06 -28.86
N GLY A 163 -5.33 -14.07 -28.62
CA GLY A 163 -5.96 -14.31 -27.32
C GLY A 163 -4.94 -14.60 -26.21
N PHE A 164 -3.96 -15.46 -26.49
CA PHE A 164 -2.87 -15.79 -25.57
C PHE A 164 -2.07 -14.55 -25.17
N TRP A 165 -1.60 -13.77 -26.16
CA TRP A 165 -0.81 -12.56 -25.87
C TRP A 165 -1.63 -11.47 -25.20
N THR A 166 -2.92 -11.36 -25.49
CA THR A 166 -3.83 -10.47 -24.76
C THR A 166 -3.93 -10.87 -23.29
N PHE A 167 -4.17 -12.16 -23.01
CA PHE A 167 -4.23 -12.68 -21.64
C PHE A 167 -2.94 -12.44 -20.86
N VAL A 168 -1.78 -12.78 -21.47
CA VAL A 168 -0.47 -12.53 -20.87
C VAL A 168 -0.25 -11.03 -20.60
N SER A 169 -0.59 -10.16 -21.56
CA SER A 169 -0.42 -8.71 -21.42
C SER A 169 -1.26 -8.14 -20.28
N ILE A 170 -2.50 -8.60 -20.12
CA ILE A 170 -3.37 -8.18 -19.01
C ILE A 170 -2.73 -8.54 -17.67
N HIS A 171 -2.27 -9.78 -17.48
CA HIS A 171 -1.62 -10.20 -16.24
C HIS A 171 -0.32 -9.43 -15.96
N LEU A 172 0.46 -9.13 -17.00
CA LEU A 172 1.68 -8.32 -16.86
C LEU A 172 1.36 -6.87 -16.47
N ILE A 173 0.33 -6.26 -17.07
CA ILE A 173 -0.13 -4.91 -16.71
C ILE A 173 -0.65 -4.89 -15.27
N GLU A 174 -1.43 -5.90 -14.88
CA GLU A 174 -1.93 -6.06 -13.51
C GLU A 174 -0.78 -6.19 -12.51
N ALA A 175 0.20 -7.04 -12.78
CA ALA A 175 1.37 -7.23 -11.93
C ALA A 175 2.23 -5.96 -11.83
N LEU A 176 2.42 -5.25 -12.96
CA LEU A 176 3.15 -3.98 -12.98
C LEU A 176 2.41 -2.89 -12.20
N TYR A 177 1.09 -2.79 -12.37
CA TYR A 177 0.25 -1.87 -11.60
C TYR A 177 0.30 -2.21 -10.11
N PHE A 178 0.23 -3.50 -9.75
CA PHE A 178 0.33 -3.95 -8.37
C PHE A 178 1.65 -3.54 -7.74
N VAL A 179 2.79 -3.87 -8.38
CA VAL A 179 4.11 -3.57 -7.79
C VAL A 179 4.37 -2.08 -7.68
N THR A 180 3.95 -1.27 -8.67
CA THR A 180 4.26 0.16 -8.71
C THR A 180 3.28 1.02 -7.90
N ARG A 181 1.98 0.68 -7.90
CA ARG A 181 0.92 1.56 -7.35
C ARG A 181 0.25 0.99 -6.11
N VAL A 182 0.28 -0.32 -5.88
CA VAL A 182 -0.36 -0.94 -4.72
C VAL A 182 0.68 -1.31 -3.67
N LEU A 183 1.52 -2.28 -4.00
CA LEU A 183 2.61 -2.72 -3.15
C LEU A 183 3.65 -1.62 -2.95
N GLY A 184 3.99 -0.87 -4.00
CA GLY A 184 4.94 0.25 -3.93
C GLY A 184 4.56 1.26 -2.84
N ARG A 185 3.28 1.61 -2.70
CA ARG A 185 2.81 2.51 -1.64
C ARG A 185 3.03 1.93 -0.23
N SER A 186 2.86 0.61 -0.10
CA SER A 186 3.11 -0.11 1.16
C SER A 186 4.59 -0.42 1.40
N TRP A 187 5.43 -0.42 0.37
CA TRP A 187 6.88 -0.66 0.45
C TRP A 187 7.65 0.58 0.88
N VAL A 188 7.13 1.77 0.52
CA VAL A 188 7.73 3.05 0.88
C VAL A 188 7.64 3.32 2.39
N VAL A 189 6.63 2.75 3.05
CA VAL A 189 6.68 2.54 4.50
C VAL A 189 7.42 1.23 4.74
N PRO A 190 8.54 1.22 5.47
CA PRO A 190 9.20 -0.05 5.78
C PRO A 190 8.20 -0.94 6.50
N GLY A 191 8.01 -2.18 6.05
CA GLY A 191 7.06 -3.10 6.68
C GLY A 191 6.90 -4.42 5.94
N VAL A 192 6.93 -4.38 4.62
CA VAL A 192 6.77 -5.59 3.80
C VAL A 192 8.11 -6.28 3.61
N SER A 193 8.20 -7.58 3.92
CA SER A 193 9.38 -8.37 3.59
C SER A 193 9.42 -8.69 2.10
N VAL A 194 10.62 -8.87 1.53
CA VAL A 194 10.79 -9.27 0.12
C VAL A 194 10.01 -10.55 -0.18
N LEU A 195 10.00 -11.50 0.75
CA LEU A 195 9.25 -12.74 0.62
C LEU A 195 7.73 -12.49 0.55
N VAL A 196 7.18 -11.65 1.44
CA VAL A 196 5.74 -11.34 1.42
C VAL A 196 5.34 -10.59 0.15
N ALA A 197 6.17 -9.65 -0.30
CA ALA A 197 5.99 -8.98 -1.58
C ALA A 197 6.01 -9.95 -2.76
N ALA A 198 6.98 -10.87 -2.79
CA ALA A 198 7.08 -11.88 -3.84
C ALA A 198 5.88 -12.83 -3.86
N MET A 199 5.39 -13.25 -2.69
CA MET A 199 4.17 -14.08 -2.60
C MET A 199 2.94 -13.35 -3.16
N TRP A 200 2.74 -12.08 -2.79
CA TRP A 200 1.64 -11.28 -3.33
C TRP A 200 1.76 -11.03 -4.83
N LEU A 201 2.98 -10.76 -5.34
CA LEU A 201 3.22 -10.60 -6.76
C LEU A 201 2.94 -11.89 -7.54
N GLY A 202 3.38 -13.05 -7.02
CA GLY A 202 3.09 -14.35 -7.60
C GLY A 202 1.59 -14.65 -7.65
N GLU A 203 0.86 -14.33 -6.59
CA GLU A 203 -0.60 -14.45 -6.55
C GLU A 203 -1.30 -13.55 -7.57
N VAL A 204 -0.84 -12.31 -7.78
CA VAL A 204 -1.38 -11.44 -8.84
C VAL A 204 -1.06 -11.98 -10.22
N LEU A 205 0.14 -12.53 -10.44
CA LEU A 205 0.47 -13.16 -11.72
C LEU A 205 -0.39 -14.40 -12.00
N LEU A 206 -0.75 -15.18 -10.98
CA LEU A 206 -1.52 -16.42 -11.13
C LEU A 206 -3.04 -16.20 -11.15
N GLN A 207 -3.55 -15.35 -10.26
CA GLN A 207 -5.00 -15.16 -10.03
C GLN A 207 -5.51 -13.78 -10.47
N GLY A 208 -4.61 -12.88 -10.87
CA GLY A 208 -4.95 -11.53 -11.33
C GLY A 208 -5.81 -10.77 -10.32
N TYR A 209 -6.95 -10.29 -10.80
CA TYR A 209 -7.91 -9.51 -10.03
C TYR A 209 -8.38 -10.15 -8.70
N LEU A 210 -8.45 -11.47 -8.56
CA LEU A 210 -8.86 -12.10 -7.29
C LEU A 210 -7.84 -11.82 -6.17
N ALA A 211 -6.54 -11.81 -6.49
CA ALA A 211 -5.50 -11.44 -5.55
C ALA A 211 -5.62 -9.97 -5.13
N PHE A 212 -5.97 -9.06 -6.05
CA PHE A 212 -6.26 -7.65 -5.73
C PHE A 212 -7.42 -7.50 -4.74
N GLN A 213 -8.51 -8.24 -4.95
CA GLN A 213 -9.65 -8.20 -4.03
C GLN A 213 -9.27 -8.71 -2.63
N ARG A 214 -8.43 -9.74 -2.56
CA ARG A 214 -7.93 -10.27 -1.28
C ARG A 214 -7.02 -9.27 -0.56
N TRP A 215 -6.09 -8.65 -1.28
CA TRP A 215 -5.27 -7.55 -0.76
C TRP A 215 -6.14 -6.38 -0.25
N GLY A 216 -7.08 -5.91 -1.06
CA GLY A 216 -7.96 -4.80 -0.70
C GLY A 216 -8.79 -5.10 0.55
N ARG A 217 -9.29 -6.33 0.68
CA ARG A 217 -10.01 -6.78 1.90
C ARG A 217 -9.10 -6.77 3.13
N MET A 218 -7.86 -7.24 3.01
CA MET A 218 -6.88 -7.22 4.10
C MET A 218 -6.66 -5.79 4.61
N VAL A 219 -6.30 -4.87 3.69
CA VAL A 219 -6.05 -3.47 4.03
C VAL A 219 -7.29 -2.83 4.66
N LYS A 220 -8.47 -3.04 4.06
CA LYS A 220 -9.73 -2.50 4.58
C LYS A 220 -10.06 -3.02 5.98
N GLN A 221 -9.87 -4.32 6.24
CA GLN A 221 -10.12 -4.91 7.55
C GLN A 221 -9.18 -4.36 8.62
N GLN A 222 -7.90 -4.17 8.29
CA GLN A 222 -6.94 -3.59 9.23
C GLN A 222 -7.25 -2.12 9.52
N LYS A 223 -7.55 -1.31 8.49
CA LYS A 223 -8.02 0.07 8.67
C LYS A 223 -9.25 0.15 9.58
N ALA A 224 -10.23 -0.73 9.36
CA ALA A 224 -11.45 -0.77 10.18
C ALA A 224 -11.16 -1.16 11.64
N LYS A 225 -10.33 -2.18 11.88
CA LYS A 225 -9.92 -2.59 13.23
C LYS A 225 -9.21 -1.45 13.98
N LYS A 226 -8.32 -0.73 13.31
CA LYS A 226 -7.61 0.41 13.90
C LYS A 226 -8.55 1.56 14.24
N LYS A 227 -9.46 1.93 13.33
CA LYS A 227 -10.47 2.96 13.59
C LYS A 227 -11.35 2.60 14.80
N ALA A 228 -11.76 1.33 14.92
CA ALA A 228 -12.53 0.85 16.05
C ALA A 228 -11.75 0.89 17.38
N GLN A 229 -10.45 0.58 17.36
CA GLN A 229 -9.58 0.68 18.54
C GLN A 229 -9.33 2.13 18.97
N ALA A 230 -9.21 3.07 18.02
CA ALA A 230 -9.09 4.49 18.31
C ALA A 230 -10.38 5.02 18.97
N GLY A 231 -11.55 4.73 18.42
CA GLY A 231 -12.83 5.19 19.01
C GLY A 231 -13.17 4.56 20.37
N LYS A 232 -12.66 3.36 20.67
CA LYS A 232 -12.81 2.73 22.01
C LYS A 232 -11.91 3.33 23.08
N LYS A 233 -10.85 4.08 22.72
CA LYS A 233 -10.00 4.78 23.69
C LYS A 233 -10.56 6.15 24.09
N GLU A 234 -11.66 6.58 23.47
CA GLU A 234 -12.31 7.88 23.71
C GLU A 234 -13.59 7.77 24.58
N HIS A 235 -13.89 6.56 25.07
CA HIS A 235 -14.97 6.26 26.02
C HIS A 235 -14.41 5.62 27.29
#